data_AF-A0A146FXU0-F1
#
_entry.id   AF-A0A146FXU0-F1
#
_cell.length_a   1.000
_cell.length_b   1.000
_cell.length_c   1.000
_cell.angle_alpha   90.00
_cell.angle_beta   90.00
_cell.angle_gamma   90.00
#
_symmetry.space_group_name_H-M   'P 1'
#
loop_
_entity.id
_entity.type
_entity.pdbx_description
1 polymer ?
#
loop_
_entity_poly.entity_id
_entity_poly.type
_entity_poly.pdbx_seq_one_letter_code
_entity_poly.pdbx_strand_id
1 'polypeptide(L)'
;MHPHICTANPEMRIADVGTGTAIWLTDLASKLPKSVRLDGLDVSFDAAPLREWLPPNVTLHYWDVKSPVPEHLIGAYDLVNVRFFAIVLRNSEIKNVLKSLFRLLKPGGYLQWTDADMASIRPVKLRPDISDEPLKRLETVLRGNDERLHTSWVPNLGTHFQEAKFVDVDVDRRDPPHYIAHYLFETVILALEVFNRNKDIDEQKVQEIRAISRDAAKAYREGSYLQYTYYRVIGRKAPDTEL
;
A
#
# COMPACT_ATOMS: atom_id res chain seq x y z
N MET A 1 -7.21 0.09 10.38
CA MET A 1 -8.54 0.14 9.76
C MET A 1 -9.12 1.53 9.95
N HIS A 2 -9.88 2.06 8.99
CA HIS A 2 -10.53 3.37 9.10
C HIS A 2 -11.58 3.36 10.22
N PRO A 3 -11.68 4.41 11.06
CA PRO A 3 -12.64 4.45 12.17
C PRO A 3 -14.11 4.43 11.72
N HIS A 4 -14.41 4.82 10.47
CA HIS A 4 -15.78 4.75 9.92
C HIS A 4 -16.22 3.33 9.52
N ILE A 5 -15.31 2.35 9.48
CA ILE A 5 -15.65 0.97 9.15
C ILE A 5 -16.06 0.26 10.44
N CYS A 6 -17.32 -0.17 10.51
CA CYS A 6 -17.86 -0.88 11.67
C CYS A 6 -17.20 -2.27 11.81
N THR A 7 -16.71 -2.57 13.01
CA THR A 7 -16.08 -3.85 13.37
C THR A 7 -16.93 -4.69 14.34
N ALA A 8 -18.19 -4.31 14.54
CA ALA A 8 -19.07 -4.96 15.51
C ALA A 8 -19.55 -6.35 15.07
N ASN A 9 -19.47 -6.68 13.77
CA ASN A 9 -19.85 -8.00 13.28
C ASN A 9 -18.72 -9.02 13.58
N PRO A 10 -18.94 -10.01 14.46
CA PRO A 10 -17.91 -10.97 14.83
C PRO A 10 -17.59 -11.98 13.72
N GLU A 11 -18.45 -12.12 12.71
CA GLU A 11 -18.29 -13.05 11.58
C GLU A 11 -17.82 -12.33 10.30
N MET A 12 -17.20 -11.16 10.44
CA MET A 12 -16.66 -10.43 9.30
C MET A 12 -15.60 -11.25 8.57
N ARG A 13 -15.58 -11.08 7.25
CA ARG A 13 -14.52 -11.56 6.39
C ARG A 13 -13.80 -10.37 5.76
N ILE A 14 -12.49 -10.31 5.95
CA ILE A 14 -11.65 -9.19 5.54
C ILE A 14 -10.57 -9.70 4.59
N ALA A 15 -10.40 -9.05 3.45
CA ALA A 15 -9.29 -9.30 2.54
C ALA A 15 -8.23 -8.20 2.62
N ASP A 16 -6.95 -8.56 2.54
CA ASP A 16 -5.83 -7.66 2.24
C ASP A 16 -5.24 -8.08 0.88
N VAL A 17 -5.50 -7.27 -0.16
CA VAL A 17 -5.07 -7.54 -1.54
C VAL A 17 -3.68 -6.94 -1.77
N GLY A 18 -2.77 -7.74 -2.31
CA GLY A 18 -1.33 -7.47 -2.29
C GLY A 18 -0.79 -7.45 -0.87
N THR A 19 -1.10 -8.51 -0.10
CA THR A 19 -0.79 -8.56 1.35
C THR A 19 0.71 -8.52 1.65
N GLY A 20 1.56 -8.91 0.70
CA GLY A 20 3.01 -8.94 0.82
C GLY A 20 3.47 -9.71 2.06
N THR A 21 3.95 -8.99 3.07
CA THR A 21 4.42 -9.58 4.34
C THR A 21 3.29 -10.03 5.27
N ALA A 22 2.03 -9.84 4.89
CA ALA A 22 0.84 -10.05 5.73
C ALA A 22 0.81 -9.20 7.02
N ILE A 23 1.68 -8.19 7.15
CA ILE A 23 1.86 -7.41 8.39
C ILE A 23 0.59 -6.71 8.87
N TRP A 24 -0.28 -6.29 7.94
CA TRP A 24 -1.52 -5.63 8.30
C TRP A 24 -2.55 -6.63 8.84
N LEU A 25 -2.62 -7.82 8.26
CA LEU A 25 -3.50 -8.89 8.75
C LEU A 25 -3.04 -9.38 10.12
N THR A 26 -1.74 -9.54 10.35
CA THR A 26 -1.22 -10.00 11.65
C THR A 26 -1.38 -8.94 12.75
N ASP A 27 -1.16 -7.66 12.44
CA ASP A 27 -1.49 -6.55 13.35
C ASP A 27 -2.99 -6.53 13.66
N LEU A 28 -3.85 -6.73 12.65
CA LEU A 28 -5.29 -6.69 12.81
C LEU A 28 -5.86 -7.90 13.58
N ALA A 29 -5.28 -9.09 13.40
CA ALA A 29 -5.70 -10.30 14.09
C ALA A 29 -5.67 -10.16 15.62
N SER A 30 -4.75 -9.34 16.15
CA SER A 30 -4.66 -9.07 17.60
C SER A 30 -5.75 -8.13 18.13
N LYS A 31 -6.44 -7.40 17.24
CA LYS A 31 -7.39 -6.32 17.57
C LYS A 31 -8.85 -6.69 17.31
N LEU A 32 -9.11 -7.80 16.62
CA LEU A 32 -10.44 -8.26 16.26
C LEU A 32 -10.82 -9.56 16.99
N PRO A 33 -12.12 -9.87 17.11
CA PRO A 33 -12.57 -11.17 17.58
C PRO A 33 -11.94 -12.29 16.76
N LYS A 34 -11.58 -13.40 17.43
CA LYS A 34 -10.95 -14.57 16.78
C LYS A 34 -11.83 -15.26 15.73
N SER A 35 -13.14 -15.01 15.74
CA SER A 35 -14.11 -15.47 14.76
C SER A 35 -14.01 -14.73 13.42
N VAL A 36 -13.42 -13.53 13.39
CA VAL A 36 -13.20 -12.77 12.15
C VAL A 36 -12.20 -13.51 11.27
N ARG A 37 -12.54 -13.68 9.99
CA ARG A 37 -11.71 -14.32 8.99
C ARG A 37 -10.87 -13.30 8.23
N LEU A 38 -9.57 -13.55 8.16
CA LEU A 38 -8.58 -12.64 7.60
C LEU A 38 -7.88 -13.32 6.42
N ASP A 39 -8.12 -12.86 5.21
CA ASP A 39 -7.58 -13.47 4.00
C ASP A 39 -6.57 -12.53 3.33
N GLY A 40 -5.33 -13.01 3.15
CA GLY A 40 -4.30 -12.32 2.37
C GLY A 40 -4.30 -12.82 0.94
N LEU A 41 -4.43 -11.92 -0.02
CA LEU A 41 -4.42 -12.23 -1.45
C LEU A 41 -3.15 -11.65 -2.09
N ASP A 42 -2.32 -12.48 -2.72
CA ASP A 42 -1.07 -12.02 -3.36
C ASP A 42 -0.62 -12.95 -4.50
N VAL A 43 0.30 -12.49 -5.33
CA VAL A 43 0.97 -13.29 -6.37
C VAL A 43 2.23 -13.98 -5.87
N SER A 44 2.74 -13.62 -4.70
CA SER A 44 3.82 -14.34 -4.02
C SER A 44 3.68 -14.24 -2.50
N PHE A 45 4.18 -15.25 -1.80
CA PHE A 45 4.26 -15.27 -0.34
C PHE A 45 5.70 -15.34 0.17
N ASP A 46 6.70 -15.06 -0.68
CA ASP A 46 8.12 -15.10 -0.29
C ASP A 46 8.46 -14.09 0.82
N ALA A 47 7.68 -13.00 0.91
CA ALA A 47 7.82 -11.97 1.93
C ALA A 47 6.97 -12.25 3.20
N ALA A 48 6.04 -13.20 3.13
CA ALA A 48 5.15 -13.53 4.24
C ALA A 48 5.84 -14.50 5.23
N PRO A 49 5.48 -14.44 6.52
CA PRO A 49 5.87 -15.48 7.47
C PRO A 49 5.38 -16.86 7.04
N LEU A 50 6.08 -17.90 7.52
CA LEU A 50 5.62 -19.28 7.39
C LEU A 50 4.23 -19.45 8.00
N ARG A 51 3.44 -20.38 7.44
CA ARG A 51 2.02 -20.58 7.82
C ARG A 51 1.86 -20.86 9.32
N GLU A 52 2.82 -21.55 9.93
CA GLU A 52 2.85 -21.92 11.34
C GLU A 52 3.06 -20.72 12.27
N TRP A 53 3.58 -19.60 11.75
CA TRP A 53 3.80 -18.36 12.50
C TRP A 53 2.65 -17.37 12.35
N LEU A 54 1.70 -17.63 11.44
CA LEU A 54 0.54 -16.79 11.24
C LEU A 54 -0.54 -17.06 12.29
N PRO A 55 -1.33 -16.04 12.69
CA PRO A 55 -2.50 -16.24 13.52
C PRO A 55 -3.45 -17.30 12.92
N PRO A 56 -4.16 -18.10 13.75
CA PRO A 56 -5.00 -19.19 13.24
C PRO A 56 -6.10 -18.74 12.27
N ASN A 57 -6.59 -17.51 12.43
CA ASN A 57 -7.65 -16.92 11.60
C ASN A 57 -7.13 -16.15 10.37
N VAL A 58 -5.81 -16.19 10.11
CA VAL A 58 -5.20 -15.64 8.88
C VAL A 58 -4.95 -16.76 7.88
N THR A 59 -5.47 -16.59 6.66
CA THR A 59 -5.26 -17.52 5.54
C THR A 59 -4.70 -16.75 4.35
N LEU A 60 -3.75 -17.35 3.62
CA LEU A 60 -3.14 -16.75 2.44
C LEU A 60 -3.60 -17.50 1.18
N HIS A 61 -4.04 -16.76 0.15
CA HIS A 61 -4.50 -17.32 -1.11
C HIS A 61 -3.82 -16.65 -2.29
N TYR A 62 -3.27 -17.45 -3.20
CA TYR A 62 -2.72 -16.90 -4.44
C TYR A 62 -3.83 -16.25 -5.27
N TRP A 63 -3.65 -14.98 -5.63
CA TRP A 63 -4.48 -14.30 -6.61
C TRP A 63 -3.77 -13.08 -7.18
N ASP A 64 -3.72 -12.99 -8.51
CA ASP A 64 -3.35 -11.77 -9.21
C ASP A 64 -4.59 -10.88 -9.38
N VAL A 65 -4.55 -9.69 -8.79
CA VAL A 65 -5.60 -8.67 -8.88
C VAL A 65 -5.94 -8.27 -10.32
N LYS A 66 -5.00 -8.46 -11.26
CA LYS A 66 -5.16 -8.16 -12.70
C LYS A 66 -5.87 -9.29 -13.44
N SER A 67 -5.98 -10.47 -12.83
CA SER A 67 -6.70 -11.62 -13.36
C SER A 67 -8.19 -11.58 -12.97
N PRO A 68 -9.06 -12.36 -13.64
CA PRO A 68 -10.46 -12.48 -13.26
C PRO A 68 -10.64 -12.86 -11.78
N VAL A 69 -11.65 -12.30 -11.13
CA VAL A 69 -12.00 -12.62 -9.73
C VAL A 69 -12.48 -14.07 -9.66
N PRO A 70 -11.88 -14.93 -8.80
CA PRO A 70 -12.35 -16.29 -8.60
C PRO A 70 -13.77 -16.32 -8.04
N GLU A 71 -14.59 -17.26 -8.52
CA GLU A 71 -16.03 -17.31 -8.21
C GLU A 71 -16.31 -17.29 -6.70
N HIS A 72 -15.56 -18.07 -5.92
CA HIS A 72 -15.71 -18.18 -4.46
C HIS A 72 -15.30 -16.92 -3.67
N LEU A 73 -14.70 -15.92 -4.34
CA LEU A 73 -14.31 -14.64 -3.74
C LEU A 73 -15.27 -13.50 -4.09
N ILE A 74 -16.18 -13.71 -5.04
CA ILE A 74 -17.19 -12.72 -5.42
C ILE A 74 -18.16 -12.53 -4.26
N GLY A 75 -18.40 -11.27 -3.86
CA GLY A 75 -19.34 -10.96 -2.79
C GLY A 75 -18.98 -11.57 -1.44
N ALA A 76 -17.70 -11.90 -1.22
CA ALA A 76 -17.28 -12.66 -0.04
C ALA A 76 -16.90 -11.78 1.15
N TYR A 77 -16.52 -10.52 0.92
CA TYR A 77 -15.83 -9.71 1.91
C TYR A 77 -16.65 -8.52 2.41
N ASP A 78 -16.61 -8.30 3.72
CA ASP A 78 -17.17 -7.11 4.38
C ASP A 78 -16.21 -5.92 4.29
N LEU A 79 -14.90 -6.20 4.21
CA LEU A 79 -13.83 -5.22 3.99
C LEU A 79 -12.77 -5.78 3.04
N VAL A 80 -12.39 -4.99 2.06
CA VAL A 80 -11.20 -5.21 1.23
C VAL A 80 -10.22 -4.07 1.51
N ASN A 81 -8.98 -4.41 1.86
CA ASN A 81 -7.89 -3.47 2.06
C ASN A 81 -6.87 -3.59 0.92
N VAL A 82 -6.36 -2.45 0.46
CA VAL A 82 -5.27 -2.33 -0.53
C VAL A 82 -4.28 -1.29 -0.02
N ARG A 83 -2.97 -1.59 -0.09
CA ARG A 83 -1.94 -0.62 0.33
C ARG A 83 -0.70 -0.70 -0.55
N PHE A 84 -0.11 0.46 -0.86
CA PHE A 84 1.19 0.57 -1.56
C PHE A 84 1.21 0.00 -2.98
N PHE A 85 0.11 0.14 -3.72
CA PHE A 85 0.01 -0.29 -5.11
C PHE A 85 0.57 0.75 -6.09
N ALA A 86 0.92 1.94 -5.61
CA ALA A 86 1.64 2.98 -6.34
C ALA A 86 2.89 2.49 -7.07
N ILE A 87 3.57 1.45 -6.58
CA ILE A 87 4.77 0.89 -7.21
C ILE A 87 4.49 -0.40 -8.02
N VAL A 88 3.22 -0.81 -8.11
CA VAL A 88 2.78 -2.08 -8.70
C VAL A 88 1.93 -1.86 -9.95
N LEU A 89 1.06 -0.86 -9.92
CA LEU A 89 0.06 -0.60 -10.96
C LEU A 89 0.44 0.57 -11.86
N ARG A 90 0.10 0.45 -13.14
CA ARG A 90 0.06 1.57 -14.08
C ARG A 90 -1.30 2.27 -13.99
N ASN A 91 -1.33 3.56 -14.35
CA ASN A 91 -2.56 4.36 -14.39
C ASN A 91 -3.68 3.69 -15.21
N SER A 92 -3.34 3.08 -16.36
CA SER A 92 -4.30 2.39 -17.24
C SER A 92 -4.96 1.15 -16.60
N GLU A 93 -4.37 0.59 -15.54
CA GLU A 93 -4.84 -0.63 -14.88
C GLU A 93 -5.84 -0.33 -13.74
N ILE A 94 -5.84 0.89 -13.18
CA ILE A 94 -6.60 1.27 -11.98
C ILE A 94 -8.09 0.99 -12.12
N LYS A 95 -8.68 1.34 -13.27
CA LYS A 95 -10.11 1.12 -13.53
C LYS A 95 -10.49 -0.36 -13.48
N ASN A 96 -9.67 -1.24 -14.03
CA ASN A 96 -9.95 -2.68 -14.05
C ASN A 96 -9.72 -3.30 -12.67
N VAL A 97 -8.67 -2.88 -11.97
CA VAL A 97 -8.41 -3.31 -10.59
C VAL A 97 -9.57 -2.91 -9.66
N LEU A 98 -10.05 -1.66 -9.73
CA LEU A 98 -11.19 -1.22 -8.91
C LEU A 98 -12.45 -2.04 -9.18
N LYS A 99 -12.71 -2.43 -10.43
CA LYS A 99 -13.82 -3.35 -10.76
C LYS A 99 -13.64 -4.71 -10.09
N SER A 100 -12.44 -5.29 -10.14
CA SER A 100 -12.16 -6.57 -9.46
C SER A 100 -12.36 -6.44 -7.94
N LEU A 101 -11.84 -5.39 -7.32
CA LEU A 101 -12.00 -5.12 -5.89
C LEU A 101 -13.47 -4.92 -5.50
N PHE A 102 -14.25 -4.22 -6.32
CA PHE A 102 -15.69 -4.03 -6.11
C PHE A 102 -16.47 -5.35 -6.16
N ARG A 103 -16.06 -6.30 -7.02
CA ARG A 103 -16.69 -7.64 -7.10
C ARG A 103 -16.41 -8.50 -5.87
N LEU A 104 -15.27 -8.31 -5.19
CA LEU A 104 -14.95 -9.01 -3.93
C LEU A 104 -15.93 -8.65 -2.80
N LEU A 105 -16.47 -7.44 -2.83
CA LEU A 105 -17.29 -6.92 -1.74
C LEU A 105 -18.71 -7.45 -1.75
N LYS A 106 -19.18 -7.84 -0.55
CA LYS A 106 -20.60 -7.97 -0.23
C LYS A 106 -21.31 -6.63 -0.47
N PRO A 107 -22.62 -6.64 -0.76
CA PRO A 107 -23.43 -5.42 -0.67
C PRO A 107 -23.28 -4.79 0.72
N GLY A 108 -23.00 -3.49 0.77
CA GLY A 108 -22.71 -2.77 2.01
C GLY A 108 -21.26 -2.86 2.52
N GLY A 109 -20.39 -3.67 1.88
CA GLY A 109 -18.97 -3.80 2.25
C GLY A 109 -18.12 -2.59 1.85
N TYR A 110 -16.93 -2.48 2.43
CA TYR A 110 -16.02 -1.34 2.23
C TYR A 110 -14.75 -1.72 1.48
N LEU A 111 -14.32 -0.86 0.56
CA LEU A 111 -12.94 -0.81 0.09
C LEU A 111 -12.19 0.26 0.86
N GLN A 112 -11.01 -0.07 1.40
CA GLN A 112 -10.04 0.87 1.93
C GLN A 112 -8.76 0.78 1.11
N TRP A 113 -8.33 1.88 0.50
CA TRP A 113 -7.07 1.96 -0.24
C TRP A 113 -6.17 3.02 0.38
N THR A 114 -4.96 2.66 0.81
CA THR A 114 -3.95 3.64 1.26
C THR A 114 -2.71 3.59 0.38
N ASP A 115 -2.35 4.71 -0.24
CA ASP A 115 -1.19 4.78 -1.13
C ASP A 115 -0.37 6.06 -0.96
N ALA A 116 0.87 6.01 -1.43
CA ALA A 116 1.77 7.15 -1.46
C ALA A 116 1.78 7.76 -2.87
N ASP A 117 1.60 9.08 -2.94
CA ASP A 117 1.84 9.81 -4.18
C ASP A 117 3.36 9.99 -4.36
N MET A 118 3.97 9.12 -5.16
CA MET A 118 5.41 9.17 -5.46
C MET A 118 5.76 10.42 -6.27
N ALA A 119 4.81 11.07 -6.95
CA ALA A 119 5.09 12.34 -7.60
C ALA A 119 5.33 13.47 -6.59
N SER A 120 4.77 13.37 -5.38
CA SER A 120 4.90 14.36 -4.29
C SER A 120 6.17 14.25 -3.45
N ILE A 121 7.04 13.29 -3.77
CA ILE A 121 8.31 13.09 -3.07
C ILE A 121 9.14 14.38 -3.09
N ARG A 122 9.69 14.74 -1.95
CA ARG A 122 10.49 15.96 -1.79
C ARG A 122 11.41 15.88 -0.57
N PRO A 123 12.61 16.48 -0.62
CA PRO A 123 13.44 16.63 0.56
C PRO A 123 12.83 17.64 1.55
N VAL A 124 12.89 17.30 2.84
CA VAL A 124 12.58 18.21 3.95
C VAL A 124 13.82 18.32 4.82
N LYS A 125 14.15 19.55 5.25
CA LYS A 125 15.31 19.86 6.07
C LYS A 125 14.89 20.42 7.41
N LEU A 126 15.54 19.97 8.49
CA LEU A 126 15.37 20.58 9.82
C LEU A 126 15.88 22.02 9.87
N ARG A 127 16.98 22.32 9.15
CA ARG A 127 17.58 23.66 9.09
C ARG A 127 18.06 23.99 7.68
N PRO A 128 18.14 25.29 7.30
CA PRO A 128 18.53 25.71 5.95
C PRO A 128 19.96 25.30 5.55
N ASP A 129 20.88 25.24 6.52
CA ASP A 129 22.32 24.94 6.34
C ASP A 129 22.63 23.48 5.99
N ILE A 130 21.68 22.56 6.22
CA ILE A 130 21.85 21.15 5.87
C ILE A 130 21.75 21.00 4.35
N SER A 131 22.61 20.17 3.77
CA SER A 131 22.54 19.83 2.35
C SER A 131 21.37 18.87 2.06
N ASP A 132 20.60 19.15 1.01
CA ASP A 132 19.57 18.26 0.48
C ASP A 132 20.05 17.43 -0.72
N GLU A 133 21.29 17.62 -1.18
CA GLU A 133 21.83 16.92 -2.34
C GLU A 133 21.79 15.39 -2.22
N PRO A 134 22.12 14.76 -1.07
CA PRO A 134 21.97 13.31 -0.92
C PRO A 134 20.53 12.84 -1.12
N LEU A 135 19.55 13.64 -0.66
CA LEU A 135 18.13 13.32 -0.78
C LEU A 135 17.61 13.56 -2.20
N LYS A 136 18.07 14.58 -2.91
CA LYS A 136 17.72 14.82 -4.33
C LYS A 136 18.23 13.68 -5.23
N ARG A 137 19.43 13.17 -4.96
CA ARG A 137 19.96 11.98 -5.64
C ARG A 137 19.09 10.76 -5.38
N LEU A 138 18.70 10.53 -4.12
CA LEU A 138 17.81 9.44 -3.76
C LEU A 138 16.40 9.61 -4.35
N GLU A 139 15.87 10.83 -4.38
CA GLU A 139 14.61 11.16 -5.05
C GLU A 139 14.64 10.76 -6.53
N THR A 140 15.73 11.08 -7.23
CA THR A 140 15.91 10.70 -8.64
C THR A 140 15.85 9.19 -8.82
N VAL A 141 16.51 8.43 -7.93
CA VAL A 141 16.48 6.96 -7.94
C VAL A 141 15.05 6.44 -7.71
N LEU A 142 14.33 7.02 -6.75
CA LEU A 142 12.98 6.59 -6.37
C LEU A 142 11.91 6.94 -7.39
N ARG A 143 12.06 8.06 -8.10
CA ARG A 143 11.18 8.40 -9.24
C ARG A 143 11.40 7.42 -10.39
N GLY A 144 12.65 6.98 -10.60
CA GLY A 144 13.01 6.03 -11.64
C GLY A 144 12.56 6.48 -13.04
N ASN A 145 12.64 5.55 -14.00
CA ASN A 145 12.10 5.73 -15.36
C ASN A 145 10.98 4.73 -15.68
N ASP A 146 10.54 3.97 -14.69
CA ASP A 146 9.47 2.97 -14.85
C ASP A 146 8.11 3.67 -14.77
N GLU A 147 7.27 3.48 -15.78
CA GLU A 147 5.93 4.09 -15.82
C GLU A 147 5.06 3.74 -14.61
N ARG A 148 5.31 2.61 -13.93
CA ARG A 148 4.61 2.25 -12.68
C ARG A 148 4.80 3.30 -11.60
N LEU A 149 5.96 3.97 -11.58
CA LEU A 149 6.27 5.01 -10.59
C LEU A 149 5.57 6.34 -10.90
N HIS A 150 4.92 6.47 -12.06
CA HIS A 150 4.05 7.59 -12.41
C HIS A 150 2.69 7.47 -11.71
N THR A 151 2.66 7.94 -10.47
CA THR A 151 1.56 7.73 -9.51
C THR A 151 0.58 8.89 -9.44
N SER A 152 0.44 9.66 -10.53
CA SER A 152 -0.51 10.78 -10.63
C SER A 152 -1.98 10.36 -10.49
N TRP A 153 -2.27 9.05 -10.54
CA TRP A 153 -3.57 8.48 -10.23
C TRP A 153 -3.88 8.46 -8.73
N VAL A 154 -2.87 8.46 -7.84
CA VAL A 154 -3.07 8.35 -6.39
C VAL A 154 -3.87 9.54 -5.83
N PRO A 155 -3.56 10.82 -6.17
CA PRO A 155 -4.38 11.96 -5.76
C PRO A 155 -5.84 11.91 -6.27
N ASN A 156 -6.08 11.15 -7.35
CA ASN A 156 -7.39 11.01 -8.00
C ASN A 156 -8.16 9.76 -7.56
N LEU A 157 -7.66 9.00 -6.59
CA LEU A 157 -8.31 7.77 -6.11
C LEU A 157 -9.77 7.97 -5.70
N GLY A 158 -10.11 9.09 -5.05
CA GLY A 158 -11.49 9.40 -4.69
C GLY A 158 -12.42 9.47 -5.90
N THR A 159 -11.98 10.16 -6.97
CA THR A 159 -12.72 10.21 -8.24
C THR A 159 -12.86 8.83 -8.86
N HIS A 160 -11.78 8.03 -8.88
CA HIS A 160 -11.82 6.68 -9.42
C HIS A 160 -12.77 5.75 -8.64
N PHE A 161 -12.87 5.92 -7.32
CA PHE A 161 -13.86 5.20 -6.50
C PHE A 161 -15.29 5.56 -6.92
N GLN A 162 -15.59 6.85 -7.11
CA GLN A 162 -16.91 7.30 -7.57
C GLN A 162 -17.24 6.76 -8.97
N GLU A 163 -16.29 6.81 -9.90
CA GLU A 163 -16.43 6.22 -11.25
C GLU A 163 -16.71 4.72 -11.20
N ALA A 164 -16.08 4.02 -10.24
CA ALA A 164 -16.29 2.61 -9.95
C ALA A 164 -17.55 2.32 -9.11
N LYS A 165 -18.43 3.31 -8.92
CA LYS A 165 -19.74 3.19 -8.24
C LYS A 165 -19.66 2.92 -6.74
N PHE A 166 -18.55 3.23 -6.09
CA PHE A 166 -18.52 3.32 -4.64
C PHE A 166 -19.33 4.54 -4.17
N VAL A 167 -20.08 4.37 -3.09
CA VAL A 167 -20.81 5.41 -2.36
C VAL A 167 -20.07 5.75 -1.06
N ASP A 168 -20.47 6.83 -0.39
CA ASP A 168 -19.87 7.28 0.88
C ASP A 168 -18.34 7.41 0.80
N VAL A 169 -17.84 7.94 -0.32
CA VAL A 169 -16.40 8.06 -0.58
C VAL A 169 -15.81 9.14 0.32
N ASP A 170 -14.85 8.75 1.15
CA ASP A 170 -14.11 9.64 2.05
C ASP A 170 -12.61 9.57 1.73
N VAL A 171 -11.98 10.74 1.63
CA VAL A 171 -10.60 10.90 1.18
C VAL A 171 -9.82 11.62 2.27
N ASP A 172 -8.86 10.91 2.85
CA ASP A 172 -7.96 11.42 3.87
C ASP A 172 -6.57 11.60 3.27
N ARG A 173 -6.22 12.86 2.99
CA ARG A 173 -4.90 13.27 2.49
C ARG A 173 -4.04 13.72 3.66
N ARG A 174 -2.87 13.09 3.85
CA ARG A 174 -1.95 13.44 4.94
C ARG A 174 -0.50 13.48 4.50
N ASP A 175 0.19 14.52 4.96
CA ASP A 175 1.63 14.49 5.13
C ASP A 175 1.93 14.00 6.55
N PRO A 176 2.62 12.87 6.73
CA PRO A 176 3.03 12.41 8.05
C PRO A 176 3.80 13.52 8.78
N PRO A 177 3.55 13.74 10.09
CA PRO A 177 4.30 14.71 10.86
C PRO A 177 5.77 14.31 10.90
N HIS A 178 6.68 15.29 11.07
CA HIS A 178 8.13 15.10 10.95
C HIS A 178 8.67 13.89 11.70
N TYR A 179 8.22 13.65 12.94
CA TYR A 179 8.67 12.53 13.75
C TYR A 179 8.24 11.14 13.23
N ILE A 180 7.14 11.04 12.48
CA ILE A 180 6.75 9.81 11.78
C ILE A 180 7.44 9.73 10.42
N ALA A 181 7.45 10.84 9.67
CA ALA A 181 8.06 10.90 8.34
C ALA A 181 9.55 10.53 8.37
N HIS A 182 10.24 10.91 9.45
CA HIS A 182 11.59 10.48 9.77
C HIS A 182 11.69 8.93 9.77
N TYR A 183 10.92 8.21 10.58
CA TYR A 183 10.99 6.74 10.57
C TYR A 183 10.50 6.09 9.27
N LEU A 184 9.50 6.68 8.61
CA LEU A 184 9.07 6.18 7.29
C LEU A 184 10.20 6.25 6.26
N PHE A 185 11.06 7.26 6.33
CA PHE A 185 12.23 7.35 5.46
C PHE A 185 13.19 6.16 5.62
N GLU A 186 13.46 5.70 6.84
CA GLU A 186 14.28 4.50 7.08
C GLU A 186 13.64 3.25 6.47
N THR A 187 12.30 3.15 6.47
CA THR A 187 11.62 2.03 5.80
C THR A 187 11.79 2.05 4.29
N VAL A 188 11.96 3.23 3.67
CA VAL A 188 12.26 3.35 2.23
C VAL A 188 13.67 2.84 1.93
N ILE A 189 14.65 3.16 2.78
CA ILE A 189 16.02 2.64 2.65
C ILE A 189 16.01 1.11 2.77
N LEU A 190 15.28 0.56 3.74
CA LEU A 190 15.12 -0.88 3.88
C LEU A 190 14.46 -1.51 2.65
N ALA A 191 13.40 -0.89 2.12
CA ALA A 191 12.72 -1.38 0.92
C ALA A 191 13.65 -1.41 -0.30
N LEU A 192 14.50 -0.39 -0.47
CA LEU A 192 15.53 -0.37 -1.52
C LEU A 192 16.55 -1.50 -1.35
N GLU A 193 17.01 -1.78 -0.13
CA GLU A 193 17.93 -2.89 0.10
C GLU A 193 17.29 -4.25 -0.17
N VAL A 194 16.00 -4.41 0.11
CA VAL A 194 15.26 -5.64 -0.25
C VAL A 194 15.12 -5.75 -1.77
N PHE A 195 14.75 -4.66 -2.45
CA PHE A 195 14.63 -4.61 -3.91
C PHE A 195 15.97 -4.95 -4.60
N ASN A 196 17.08 -4.43 -4.08
CA ASN A 196 18.44 -4.68 -4.59
C ASN A 196 18.93 -6.13 -4.42
N ARG A 197 18.18 -7.00 -3.73
CA ARG A 197 18.47 -8.45 -3.69
C ARG A 197 18.02 -9.17 -4.96
N ASN A 198 17.22 -8.50 -5.80
CA ASN A 198 16.82 -9.05 -7.08
C ASN A 198 18.05 -9.22 -7.98
N LYS A 199 18.31 -10.46 -8.39
CA LYS A 199 19.47 -10.85 -9.19
C LYS A 199 19.43 -10.33 -10.62
N ASP A 200 18.27 -9.87 -11.07
CA ASP A 200 18.09 -9.33 -12.43
C ASP A 200 18.56 -7.87 -12.55
N ILE A 201 18.95 -7.23 -11.44
CA ILE A 201 19.46 -5.85 -11.43
C ILE A 201 20.98 -5.88 -11.56
N ASP A 202 21.49 -5.03 -12.47
CA ASP A 202 22.93 -4.81 -12.67
C ASP A 202 23.67 -4.48 -11.36
N GLU A 203 24.77 -5.20 -11.09
CA GLU A 203 25.51 -5.06 -9.83
C GLU A 203 26.12 -3.68 -9.64
N GLN A 204 26.60 -3.04 -10.71
CA GLN A 204 27.15 -1.68 -10.63
C GLN A 204 26.07 -0.69 -10.23
N LYS A 205 24.88 -0.80 -10.83
CA LYS A 205 23.71 -0.02 -10.43
C LYS A 205 23.30 -0.26 -8.98
N VAL A 206 23.35 -1.51 -8.50
CA VAL A 206 23.10 -1.82 -7.08
C VAL A 206 24.11 -1.12 -6.18
N GLN A 207 25.40 -1.11 -6.53
CA GLN A 207 26.42 -0.42 -5.73
C GLN A 207 26.23 1.11 -5.74
N GLU A 208 25.82 1.69 -6.86
CA GLU A 208 25.48 3.10 -6.95
C GLU A 208 24.29 3.46 -6.04
N ILE A 209 23.20 2.69 -6.13
CA ILE A 209 22.02 2.88 -5.27
C ILE A 209 22.41 2.76 -3.79
N ARG A 210 23.24 1.78 -3.42
CA ARG A 210 23.74 1.62 -2.04
C ARG A 210 24.56 2.82 -1.57
N ALA A 211 25.40 3.38 -2.43
CA ALA A 211 26.16 4.58 -2.09
C ALA A 211 25.23 5.78 -1.84
N ILE A 212 24.25 5.98 -2.73
CA ILE A 212 23.23 7.04 -2.58
C ILE A 212 22.43 6.84 -1.28
N SER A 213 21.97 5.62 -0.99
CA SER A 213 21.24 5.30 0.23
C SER A 213 22.06 5.56 1.50
N ARG A 214 23.37 5.28 1.49
CA ARG A 214 24.26 5.59 2.62
C ARG A 214 24.40 7.09 2.86
N ASP A 215 24.60 7.86 1.79
CA ASP A 215 24.71 9.32 1.87
C ASP A 215 23.40 9.94 2.40
N ALA A 216 22.27 9.44 1.90
CA ALA A 216 20.94 9.87 2.32
C ALA A 216 20.65 9.50 3.79
N ALA A 217 21.05 8.30 4.24
CA ALA A 217 20.94 7.89 5.65
C ALA A 217 21.85 8.71 6.58
N LYS A 218 22.95 9.27 6.09
CA LYS A 218 23.75 10.24 6.85
C LYS A 218 23.02 11.56 6.99
N ALA A 219 22.52 12.13 5.89
CA ALA A 219 21.73 13.37 5.89
C ALA A 219 20.48 13.26 6.79
N TYR A 220 19.88 12.08 6.84
CA TYR A 220 18.82 11.70 7.77
C TYR A 220 19.16 11.93 9.23
N ARG A 221 20.32 11.46 9.69
CA ARG A 221 20.76 11.64 11.09
C ARG A 221 21.06 13.10 11.42
N GLU A 222 21.32 13.92 10.41
CA GLU A 222 21.58 15.35 10.55
C GLU A 222 20.28 16.19 10.55
N GLY A 223 19.13 15.58 10.24
CA GLY A 223 17.80 16.17 10.32
C GLY A 223 17.08 16.37 8.99
N SER A 224 17.49 15.71 7.90
CA SER A 224 16.85 15.83 6.59
C SER A 224 16.28 14.50 6.10
N TYR A 225 15.07 14.46 5.55
CA TYR A 225 14.44 13.21 5.11
C TYR A 225 13.56 13.43 3.87
N LEU A 226 13.15 12.35 3.19
CA LEU A 226 12.17 12.44 2.09
C LEU A 226 10.74 12.36 2.62
N GLN A 227 9.94 13.35 2.27
CA GLN A 227 8.51 13.43 2.59
C GLN A 227 7.68 12.95 1.41
N TYR A 228 6.61 12.20 1.72
CA TYR A 228 5.58 11.79 0.77
C TYR A 228 4.22 12.28 1.26
N THR A 229 3.32 12.55 0.32
CA THR A 229 1.89 12.71 0.58
C THR A 229 1.23 11.36 0.50
N TYR A 230 0.48 10.99 1.53
CA TYR A 230 -0.30 9.76 1.57
C TYR A 230 -1.78 10.06 1.39
N TYR A 231 -2.46 9.18 0.67
CA TYR A 231 -3.90 9.21 0.48
C TYR A 231 -4.48 7.92 1.04
N ARG A 232 -5.44 8.04 1.94
CA ARG A 232 -6.30 6.94 2.36
C ARG A 232 -7.70 7.24 1.90
N VAL A 233 -8.22 6.39 1.03
CA VAL A 233 -9.57 6.50 0.50
C VAL A 233 -10.38 5.32 1.00
N ILE A 234 -11.58 5.58 1.51
CA ILE A 234 -12.58 4.55 1.72
C ILE A 234 -13.77 4.79 0.80
N GLY A 235 -14.45 3.72 0.43
CA GLY A 235 -15.73 3.78 -0.25
C GLY A 235 -16.53 2.51 0.00
N ARG A 236 -17.84 2.62 -0.07
CA ARG A 236 -18.77 1.54 0.23
C ARG A 236 -19.44 1.02 -1.03
N LYS A 237 -19.62 -0.28 -1.15
CA LYS A 237 -20.53 -0.87 -2.14
C LYS A 237 -21.96 -0.67 -1.66
N ALA A 238 -22.84 -0.10 -2.48
CA ALA A 238 -24.20 0.19 -2.04
C ALA A 238 -24.95 -1.11 -1.65
N PRO A 239 -25.78 -1.10 -0.59
CA PRO A 239 -26.49 -2.30 -0.11
C PRO A 239 -27.42 -2.94 -1.14
N ASP A 240 -27.96 -2.15 -2.07
CA ASP A 240 -28.96 -2.60 -3.05
C ASP A 240 -28.34 -2.92 -4.42
N THR A 241 -27.03 -3.12 -4.49
CA THR A 241 -26.34 -3.43 -5.75
C THR A 241 -26.46 -4.93 -6.03
N GLU A 242 -27.23 -5.31 -7.06
CA GLU A 242 -27.17 -6.67 -7.61
C GLU A 242 -25.78 -6.94 -8.23
N LEU A 243 -25.34 -8.21 -8.17
CA LEU A 243 -23.98 -8.67 -8.49
C LEU A 243 -23.54 -8.42 -9.94
#